data_AF-A0A6G0MCN2-F1
#
_entry.id   AF-A0A6G0MCN2-F1
#
_cell.length_a   1.000
_cell.length_b   1.000
_cell.length_c   1.000
_cell.angle_alpha   90.00
_cell.angle_beta   90.00
_cell.angle_gamma   90.00
#
_symmetry.space_group_name_H-M   'P 1'
#
loop_
_entity.id
_entity.type
_entity.pdbx_description
1 polymer ?
#
loop_
_entity_poly.entity_id
_entity_poly.type
_entity_poly.pdbx_seq_one_letter_code
_entity_poly.pdbx_strand_id
1 'polypeptide(L)'
;EPETWTNAQLEQFEDALKRKKLQAFLVGDSVMKIMRLKIVGTLQGPVTAPVVTTDKLDAIKMLMHLLKEAGIVQGAFEVNALFDRDVSDIARSTMALHLMLTPLVGSTKIEIDTAPAVSPRSPEYQTGSSQYASATSEAES
;
A
#
# COMPACT_ATOMS: atom_id res chain seq x y z
N GLU A 1 -0.13 6.37 42.93
CA GLU A 1 0.27 7.15 41.75
C GLU A 1 -0.85 7.06 40.71
N PRO A 2 -1.13 8.09 39.91
CA PRO A 2 -2.06 7.94 38.80
C PRO A 2 -1.45 6.97 37.77
N GLU A 3 -2.20 5.92 37.43
CA GLU A 3 -1.80 5.01 36.35
C GLU A 3 -1.65 5.81 35.05
N THR A 4 -0.43 5.87 34.54
CA THR A 4 -0.10 6.53 33.28
C THR A 4 -0.17 5.46 32.18
N TRP A 5 -0.83 5.80 31.07
CA TRP A 5 -1.01 4.86 29.96
C TRP A 5 0.34 4.42 29.40
N THR A 6 0.46 3.13 29.08
CA THR A 6 1.61 2.58 28.35
C THR A 6 1.50 2.89 26.85
N ASN A 7 2.64 2.93 26.13
CA ASN A 7 2.64 3.10 24.67
C ASN A 7 1.81 2.02 23.95
N ALA A 8 1.84 0.78 24.43
CA ALA A 8 1.03 -0.30 23.87
C ALA A 8 -0.48 -0.07 24.01
N GLN A 9 -0.92 0.48 25.14
CA GLN A 9 -2.34 0.85 25.33
C GLN A 9 -2.75 2.00 24.40
N LEU A 10 -1.85 2.95 24.15
CA LEU A 10 -2.11 4.04 23.20
C LEU A 10 -2.21 3.52 21.76
N GLU A 11 -1.29 2.66 21.34
CA GLU A 11 -1.32 2.02 20.01
C GLU A 11 -2.60 1.20 19.79
N GLN A 12 -3.01 0.42 20.79
CA GLN A 12 -4.25 -0.36 20.72
C GLN A 12 -5.48 0.56 20.62
N PHE A 13 -5.51 1.66 21.36
CA PHE A 13 -6.60 2.63 21.29
C PHE A 13 -6.66 3.32 19.92
N GLU A 14 -5.50 3.71 19.37
CA GLU A 14 -5.43 4.28 18.03
C GLU A 14 -5.90 3.30 16.95
N ASP A 15 -5.49 2.03 17.02
CA ASP A 15 -5.96 0.98 16.10
C ASP A 15 -7.48 0.82 16.18
N ALA A 16 -8.06 0.80 17.39
CA ALA A 16 -9.50 0.75 17.60
C ALA A 16 -10.22 1.97 16.98
N LEU A 17 -9.67 3.17 17.12
CA LEU A 17 -10.22 4.38 16.50
C LEU A 17 -10.14 4.34 14.97
N LYS A 18 -9.02 3.86 14.40
CA LYS A 18 -8.84 3.69 12.96
C LYS A 18 -9.88 2.70 12.40
N ARG A 19 -10.09 1.55 13.05
CA ARG A 19 -11.13 0.58 12.69
C ARG A 19 -12.54 1.15 12.78
N LYS A 20 -12.84 1.93 13.83
CA LYS A 20 -14.14 2.60 13.98
C LYS A 20 -14.40 3.60 12.86
N LYS A 21 -13.39 4.39 12.46
CA LYS A 21 -13.49 5.32 11.32
C LYS A 21 -13.73 4.58 10.01
N LEU A 22 -12.98 3.50 9.75
CA LEU A 22 -13.19 2.65 8.58
C LEU A 22 -14.62 2.12 8.53
N GLN A 23 -15.13 1.55 9.63
CA GLN A 23 -16.50 1.05 9.69
C GLN A 23 -17.55 2.14 9.43
N ALA A 24 -17.38 3.32 10.04
CA ALA A 24 -18.27 4.45 9.82
C ALA A 24 -18.30 4.88 8.35
N PHE A 25 -17.14 4.87 7.68
CA PHE A 25 -17.04 5.18 6.26
C PHE A 25 -17.73 4.13 5.38
N LEU A 26 -17.53 2.83 5.64
CA LEU A 26 -18.18 1.76 4.87
C LEU A 26 -19.72 1.86 4.91
N VAL A 27 -20.28 2.36 6.01
CA VAL A 27 -21.73 2.55 6.19
C VAL A 27 -22.21 3.91 5.65
N GLY A 28 -21.36 4.95 5.72
CA GLY A 28 -21.74 6.33 5.45
C GLY A 28 -21.47 6.81 4.03
N ASP A 29 -20.37 6.37 3.41
CA ASP A 29 -20.02 6.79 2.04
C ASP A 29 -21.02 6.23 1.02
N SER A 30 -21.42 7.06 0.06
CA SER A 30 -22.50 6.71 -0.87
C SER A 30 -22.17 5.51 -1.76
N VAL A 31 -20.91 5.36 -2.20
CA VAL A 31 -20.45 4.25 -3.04
C VAL A 31 -20.35 2.98 -2.19
N MET A 32 -19.74 3.09 -1.00
CA MET A 32 -19.60 1.96 -0.07
C MET A 32 -20.96 1.41 0.39
N LYS A 33 -21.91 2.32 0.64
CA LYS A 33 -23.29 2.01 1.05
C LYS A 33 -24.07 1.29 -0.06
N ILE A 34 -23.90 1.69 -1.32
CA ILE A 34 -24.51 0.99 -2.47
C ILE A 34 -24.06 -0.46 -2.47
N MET A 35 -22.75 -0.71 -2.36
CA MET A 35 -22.17 -2.06 -2.38
C MET A 35 -22.39 -2.85 -1.08
N ARG A 36 -22.93 -2.21 -0.03
CA ARG A 36 -23.19 -2.81 1.29
C ARG A 36 -21.96 -3.51 1.87
N LEU A 37 -20.82 -2.83 1.81
CA LEU A 37 -19.54 -3.40 2.22
C LEU A 37 -19.50 -3.73 3.71
N LYS A 38 -18.83 -4.84 4.05
CA LYS A 38 -18.66 -5.34 5.41
C LYS A 38 -17.28 -5.96 5.58
N ILE A 39 -16.72 -5.78 6.77
CA ILE A 39 -15.52 -6.47 7.20
C ILE A 39 -15.97 -7.82 7.78
N VAL A 40 -15.46 -8.92 7.22
CA VAL A 40 -15.70 -10.28 7.75
C VAL A 40 -14.37 -10.85 8.20
N GLY A 41 -14.23 -11.10 9.49
CA GLY A 41 -12.97 -11.52 10.08
C GLY A 41 -11.96 -10.37 10.19
N THR A 42 -10.68 -10.69 9.98
CA THR A 42 -9.57 -9.73 10.06
C THR A 42 -9.30 -9.08 8.71
N LEU A 43 -8.98 -7.78 8.73
CA LEU A 43 -8.51 -7.08 7.52
C LEU A 43 -7.22 -7.72 7.00
N GLN A 44 -7.08 -7.74 5.68
CA GLN A 44 -5.93 -8.28 4.95
C GLN A 44 -5.17 -7.14 4.26
N GLY A 45 -3.93 -7.40 3.85
CA GLY A 45 -3.12 -6.45 3.11
C GLY A 45 -1.74 -7.00 2.78
N PRO A 46 -0.83 -6.15 2.27
CA PRO A 46 -0.99 -4.71 2.04
C PRO A 46 -1.98 -4.37 0.91
N VAL A 47 -2.46 -3.12 0.87
CA VAL A 47 -3.34 -2.63 -0.20
C VAL A 47 -2.58 -1.82 -1.24
N THR A 48 -3.02 -1.87 -2.49
CA THR A 48 -2.44 -1.12 -3.60
C THR A 48 -3.14 0.23 -3.77
N ALA A 49 -2.34 1.29 -3.97
CA ALA A 49 -2.87 2.63 -4.19
C ALA A 49 -3.64 2.70 -5.53
N PRO A 50 -4.88 3.23 -5.54
CA PRO A 50 -5.64 3.38 -6.77
C PRO A 50 -5.08 4.53 -7.62
N VAL A 51 -4.81 4.25 -8.90
CA VAL A 51 -4.55 5.21 -9.98
C VAL A 51 -5.82 6.00 -10.35
N VAL A 52 -5.70 7.30 -10.57
CA VAL A 52 -6.82 8.12 -11.05
C VAL A 52 -7.17 7.73 -12.48
N THR A 53 -8.46 7.49 -12.74
CA THR A 53 -8.98 7.15 -14.06
C THR A 53 -10.26 7.94 -14.36
N THR A 54 -10.48 8.23 -15.64
CA THR A 54 -11.73 8.80 -16.17
C THR A 54 -12.66 7.72 -16.72
N ASP A 55 -12.19 6.48 -16.86
CA ASP A 55 -13.02 5.35 -17.24
C ASP A 55 -13.76 4.79 -16.02
N LYS A 56 -15.09 4.67 -16.15
CA LYS A 56 -15.96 4.24 -15.06
C LYS A 56 -15.75 2.77 -14.69
N LEU A 57 -15.58 1.91 -15.69
CA LEU A 57 -15.39 0.48 -15.43
C LEU A 57 -14.06 0.24 -14.73
N ASP A 58 -13.01 0.94 -15.14
CA ASP A 58 -11.72 0.86 -14.49
C ASP A 58 -11.77 1.39 -13.05
N ALA A 59 -12.46 2.50 -12.79
CA ALA A 59 -12.68 2.97 -11.42
C ALA A 59 -13.36 1.92 -10.53
N ILE A 60 -14.38 1.22 -11.07
CA ILE A 60 -15.06 0.13 -10.35
C ILE A 60 -14.13 -1.06 -10.15
N LYS A 61 -13.37 -1.49 -11.17
CA LYS A 61 -12.40 -2.60 -11.04
C LYS A 61 -11.37 -2.32 -9.96
N MET A 62 -10.92 -1.08 -9.86
CA MET A 62 -9.96 -0.66 -8.86
C MET A 62 -10.53 -0.72 -7.45
N LEU A 63 -11.78 -0.28 -7.25
CA LEU A 63 -12.49 -0.50 -5.99
C LEU A 63 -12.58 -1.98 -5.65
N MET A 64 -13.01 -2.82 -6.59
CA MET A 64 -13.12 -4.27 -6.38
C MET A 64 -11.78 -4.92 -6.02
N HIS A 65 -10.69 -4.49 -6.66
CA HIS A 65 -9.34 -4.97 -6.36
C HIS A 65 -8.93 -4.60 -4.94
N LEU A 66 -9.11 -3.35 -4.55
CA LEU A 66 -8.82 -2.86 -3.20
C LEU A 66 -9.62 -3.62 -2.13
N LEU A 67 -10.91 -3.90 -2.38
CA LEU A 67 -11.74 -4.67 -1.46
C LEU A 67 -11.23 -6.11 -1.30
N LYS A 68 -10.82 -6.75 -2.40
CA LYS A 68 -10.24 -8.08 -2.40
C LYS A 68 -8.94 -8.13 -1.59
N GLU A 69 -8.02 -7.18 -1.81
CA GLU A 69 -6.76 -7.09 -1.04
C GLU A 69 -7.01 -6.86 0.46
N ALA A 70 -8.02 -6.05 0.78
CA ALA A 70 -8.38 -5.72 2.16
C ALA A 70 -9.15 -6.84 2.90
N GLY A 71 -9.59 -7.88 2.19
CA GLY A 71 -10.50 -8.90 2.75
C GLY A 71 -11.88 -8.34 3.10
N ILE A 72 -12.33 -7.27 2.43
CA ILE A 72 -13.65 -6.67 2.61
C ILE A 72 -14.62 -7.28 1.60
N VAL A 73 -15.80 -7.65 2.06
CA VAL A 73 -16.83 -8.28 1.22
C VAL A 73 -17.98 -7.33 0.97
N GLN A 74 -18.57 -7.44 -0.22
CA GLN A 74 -19.81 -6.78 -0.61
C GLN A 74 -21.04 -7.60 -0.19
N GLY A 75 -22.13 -6.90 0.13
CA GLY A 75 -23.46 -7.51 0.21
C GLY A 75 -24.11 -7.64 -1.17
N ALA A 76 -25.36 -8.10 -1.22
CA ALA A 76 -26.16 -8.00 -2.43
C ALA A 76 -26.45 -6.52 -2.76
N PHE A 77 -26.09 -6.07 -3.96
CA PHE A 77 -26.29 -4.70 -4.40
C PHE A 77 -26.74 -4.62 -5.86
N GLU A 78 -27.39 -3.51 -6.21
CA GLU A 78 -27.80 -3.21 -7.57
C GLU A 78 -26.63 -2.61 -8.35
N VAL A 79 -26.14 -3.31 -9.36
CA VAL A 79 -25.00 -2.85 -10.19
C VAL A 79 -25.31 -1.53 -10.88
N ASN A 80 -26.56 -1.34 -11.34
CA ASN A 80 -26.99 -0.09 -11.98
C ASN A 80 -26.84 1.11 -11.03
N ALA A 81 -27.17 0.95 -9.74
CA ALA A 81 -27.03 2.03 -8.78
C ALA A 81 -25.56 2.47 -8.58
N LEU A 82 -24.61 1.52 -8.69
CA LEU A 82 -23.18 1.83 -8.70
C LEU A 82 -22.75 2.46 -10.03
N PHE A 83 -23.25 1.93 -11.15
CA PHE A 83 -22.93 2.42 -12.49
C PHE A 83 -23.50 3.83 -12.77
N ASP A 84 -24.59 4.20 -12.13
CA ASP A 84 -25.20 5.53 -12.23
C ASP A 84 -24.41 6.61 -11.47
N ARG A 85 -23.40 6.23 -10.67
CA ARG A 85 -22.51 7.20 -10.01
C ARG A 85 -21.51 7.81 -10.99
N ASP A 86 -21.13 9.04 -10.67
CA ASP A 86 -20.04 9.73 -11.37
C ASP A 86 -18.72 9.01 -11.14
N VAL A 87 -17.91 8.88 -12.20
CA VAL A 87 -16.58 8.25 -12.11
C VAL A 87 -15.71 8.92 -11.04
N SER A 88 -15.84 10.25 -10.90
CA SER A 88 -15.15 11.04 -9.89
C SER A 88 -15.55 10.67 -8.46
N ASP A 89 -16.82 10.31 -8.22
CA ASP A 89 -17.28 9.88 -6.90
C ASP A 89 -16.73 8.49 -6.57
N ILE A 90 -16.76 7.56 -7.53
CA ILE A 90 -16.19 6.21 -7.36
C ILE A 90 -14.68 6.31 -7.09
N ALA A 91 -13.94 7.09 -7.87
CA ALA A 91 -12.51 7.28 -7.69
C ALA A 91 -12.17 7.93 -6.34
N ARG A 92 -12.93 8.96 -5.93
CA ARG A 92 -12.74 9.63 -4.64
C ARG A 92 -13.00 8.68 -3.47
N SER A 93 -14.10 7.94 -3.50
CA SER A 93 -14.43 6.97 -2.45
C SER A 93 -13.42 5.82 -2.39
N THR A 94 -12.91 5.37 -3.54
CA THR A 94 -11.85 4.35 -3.61
C THR A 94 -10.54 4.84 -3.00
N MET A 95 -10.12 6.07 -3.33
CA MET A 95 -8.92 6.68 -2.74
C MET A 95 -9.07 6.89 -1.23
N ALA A 96 -10.23 7.37 -0.78
CA ALA A 96 -10.53 7.56 0.64
C ALA A 96 -10.52 6.23 1.41
N LEU A 97 -11.05 5.15 0.82
CA LEU A 97 -10.99 3.81 1.38
C LEU A 97 -9.53 3.34 1.53
N HIS A 98 -8.72 3.51 0.48
CA HIS A 98 -7.30 3.16 0.51
C HIS A 98 -6.58 3.87 1.66
N LEU A 99 -6.76 5.19 1.82
CA LEU A 99 -6.14 5.97 2.88
C LEU A 99 -6.52 5.53 4.30
N MET A 100 -7.74 5.01 4.49
CA MET A 100 -8.14 4.45 5.79
C MET A 100 -7.62 3.03 6.03
N LEU A 101 -7.37 2.27 4.97
CA LEU A 101 -6.81 0.92 5.04
C LEU A 101 -5.30 0.94 5.26
N THR A 102 -4.56 1.84 4.61
CA THR A 102 -3.09 1.93 4.70
C THR A 102 -2.55 1.86 6.14
N PRO A 103 -3.05 2.63 7.13
CA PRO A 103 -2.53 2.55 8.50
C PRO A 103 -2.92 1.27 9.26
N LEU A 104 -3.86 0.48 8.73
CA LEU A 104 -4.35 -0.76 9.35
C LEU A 104 -3.67 -2.01 8.79
N VAL A 105 -3.33 -2.01 7.50
CA VAL A 105 -2.84 -3.20 6.79
C VAL A 105 -1.60 -2.97 5.94
N GLY A 106 -1.07 -1.74 5.93
CA GLY A 106 0.05 -1.33 5.08
C GLY A 106 -0.36 -1.00 3.65
N SER A 107 0.58 -0.44 2.89
CA SER A 107 0.44 -0.17 1.45
C SER A 107 1.51 -0.93 0.70
N THR A 108 1.19 -1.45 -0.49
CA THR A 108 2.22 -1.98 -1.38
C THR A 108 3.15 -0.83 -1.75
N LYS A 109 4.45 -1.02 -1.54
CA LYS A 109 5.44 -0.10 -2.08
C LYS A 109 5.44 -0.29 -3.59
N ILE A 110 5.02 0.71 -4.36
CA ILE A 110 5.36 0.73 -5.78
C ILE A 110 6.86 0.96 -5.79
N GLU A 111 7.63 -0.12 -5.88
CA GLU A 111 9.04 -0.02 -6.25
C GLU A 111 9.05 0.50 -7.69
N ILE A 112 9.08 1.82 -7.84
CA ILE A 112 9.75 2.40 -8.99
C ILE A 112 11.17 1.87 -8.84
N ASP A 113 11.58 0.99 -9.75
CA ASP A 113 12.93 0.48 -9.88
C ASP A 113 13.86 1.66 -10.20
N THR A 114 14.11 2.49 -9.18
CA THR A 114 15.19 3.46 -9.20
C THR A 114 16.40 2.64 -8.86
N ALA A 115 17.15 2.31 -9.91
CA ALA A 115 18.46 1.67 -9.90
C ALA A 115 19.27 2.03 -8.64
N PRO A 116 20.05 1.08 -8.09
CA PRO A 116 20.60 1.18 -6.74
C PRO A 116 21.44 2.44 -6.58
N ALA A 117 21.21 3.10 -5.45
CA ALA A 117 21.93 4.26 -4.97
C ALA A 117 23.44 4.17 -5.27
N VAL A 118 23.93 5.06 -6.12
CA VAL A 118 25.36 5.39 -6.12
C VAL A 118 25.62 6.11 -4.81
N SER A 119 26.11 5.35 -3.82
CA SER A 119 26.74 5.90 -2.63
C SER A 119 27.88 6.82 -3.08
N PRO A 120 27.95 8.09 -2.65
CA PRO A 120 29.11 8.92 -2.91
C PRO A 120 30.26 8.39 -2.06
N ARG A 121 31.09 7.51 -2.62
CA ARG A 121 32.42 7.24 -2.07
C ARG A 121 33.31 8.41 -2.48
N SER A 122 33.79 9.14 -1.47
CA SER A 122 34.83 10.17 -1.58
C SER A 122 36.07 9.64 -2.32
N PRO A 123 36.79 10.47 -3.09
CA PRO A 123 37.97 10.03 -3.83
C PRO A 123 39.17 9.99 -2.90
N GLU A 124 39.50 8.82 -2.38
CA GLU A 124 40.74 8.60 -1.65
C GLU A 124 41.82 8.10 -2.63
N TYR A 125 42.68 9.04 -3.00
CA TYR A 125 44.03 8.94 -3.56
C TYR A 125 44.57 7.51 -3.78
N GLN A 126 44.65 7.06 -5.03
CA GLN A 126 45.54 5.96 -5.40
C GLN A 126 46.98 6.50 -5.52
N THR A 127 47.77 6.32 -4.46
CA THR A 127 49.24 6.43 -4.51
C THR A 127 49.81 5.01 -4.48
N GLY A 128 50.74 4.76 -5.39
CA GLY A 128 51.12 3.44 -5.88
C GLY A 128 51.87 2.52 -4.93
N SER A 129 52.02 1.28 -5.38
CA SER A 129 53.23 0.50 -5.17
C SER A 129 53.32 -0.62 -6.20
N SER A 130 54.32 -0.51 -7.08
CA SER A 130 54.81 -1.59 -7.94
C SER A 130 55.51 -2.65 -7.11
N GLN A 131 55.29 -3.94 -7.37
CA GLN A 131 56.30 -4.97 -7.10
C GLN A 131 56.31 -6.01 -8.23
N TYR A 132 57.42 -6.03 -8.99
CA TYR A 132 57.85 -7.12 -9.85
C TYR A 132 58.39 -8.27 -8.99
N ALA A 133 58.17 -9.53 -9.40
CA ALA A 133 59.22 -10.49 -9.79
C ALA A 133 58.70 -11.94 -9.97
N SER A 134 58.91 -12.45 -11.19
CA SER A 134 59.40 -13.77 -11.63
C SER A 134 58.92 -15.09 -10.99
N ALA A 135 58.54 -16.08 -11.83
CA ALA A 135 59.43 -17.17 -12.27
C ALA A 135 58.73 -18.18 -13.23
N THR A 136 59.41 -18.42 -14.36
CA THR A 136 59.58 -19.63 -15.20
C THR A 136 58.62 -20.84 -15.09
N SER A 137 58.18 -21.35 -16.26
CA SER A 137 58.42 -22.74 -16.69
C SER A 137 58.06 -22.94 -18.18
N GLU A 138 58.98 -23.60 -18.89
CA GLU A 138 58.94 -24.03 -20.30
C GLU A 138 57.94 -25.16 -20.58
N ALA A 139 57.49 -25.26 -21.84
CA ALA A 139 57.24 -26.47 -22.65
C ALA A 139 56.60 -26.04 -24.00
N GLU A 140 57.39 -25.87 -25.06
CA GLU A 140 57.62 -26.84 -26.14
C GLU A 140 56.43 -27.05 -27.11
N SER A 141 56.52 -26.43 -28.29
CA SER A 141 56.30 -27.01 -29.63
C SER A 141 56.70 -26.03 -30.72
#